data_AF-A0A258JVT7-F1
#
_entry.id   AF-A0A258JVT7-F1
#
_cell.length_a   1.000
_cell.length_b   1.000
_cell.length_c   1.000
_cell.angle_alpha   90.00
_cell.angle_beta   90.00
_cell.angle_gamma   90.00
#
_symmetry.space_group_name_H-M   'P 1'
#
loop_
_entity.id
_entity.type
_entity.pdbx_description
1 polymer ?
#
loop_
_entity_poly.entity_id
_entity_poly.type
_entity_poly.pdbx_seq_one_letter_code
_entity_poly.pdbx_strand_id
1 'polypeptide(L)' 'MIETIEVLEAMTEIPSLKDEELDVIGELISNMYGALEVHKLVQNGTDKKEALNTFMKRVLGSIDK' A
#
# COMPACT_ATOMS: atom_id res chain seq x y z
N MET A 1 9.79 8.11 0.73
CA MET A 1 8.94 6.90 0.76
C MET A 1 8.19 6.75 -0.56
N ILE A 2 7.73 7.87 -1.15
CA ILE A 2 7.25 7.90 -2.53
C ILE A 2 8.32 7.38 -3.50
N GLU A 3 9.57 7.83 -3.35
CA GLU A 3 10.71 7.41 -4.17
C GLU A 3 10.96 5.89 -4.08
N THR A 4 10.69 5.28 -2.92
CA THR A 4 10.81 3.84 -2.74
C THR A 4 9.70 3.09 -3.48
N ILE A 5 8.48 3.64 -3.47
CA ILE A 5 7.35 3.07 -4.21
C ILE A 5 7.61 3.17 -5.72
N GLU A 6 8.09 4.31 -6.21
CA GLU A 6 8.45 4.50 -7.62
C GLU A 6 9.50 3.49 -8.10
N VAL A 7 10.49 3.17 -7.25
CA VAL A 7 11.48 2.12 -7.55
C VAL A 7 10.81 0.74 -7.64
N LEU A 8 9.89 0.42 -6.73
CA LEU A 8 9.17 -0.85 -6.78
C LEU A 8 8.25 -0.94 -8.00
N GLU A 9 7.57 0.15 -8.37
CA GLU A 9 6.77 0.23 -9.58
C GLU A 9 7.65 -0.02 -10.82
N ALA A 10 8.81 0.62 -10.91
CA ALA A 10 9.77 0.38 -11.98
C ALA A 10 10.29 -1.06 -12.04
N MET A 11 10.39 -1.76 -10.89
CA MET A 11 10.77 -3.18 -10.87
C MET A 11 9.71 -4.08 -11.51
N THR A 12 8.42 -3.73 -11.43
CA THR A 12 7.34 -4.54 -12.02
C THR A 12 7.39 -4.62 -13.55
N GLU A 13 8.10 -3.69 -14.20
CA GLU A 13 8.31 -3.66 -15.65
C GLU A 13 9.42 -4.62 -16.13
N ILE A 14 10.12 -5.30 -15.21
CA ILE A 14 11.21 -6.22 -15.55
C ILE A 14 10.63 -7.56 -16.07
N PRO A 15 10.84 -7.92 -17.34
CA PRO A 15 10.17 -9.09 -17.94
C PRO A 15 10.62 -10.45 -17.39
N SER A 16 11.76 -10.49 -16.69
CA SER A 16 12.31 -11.71 -16.11
C SER A 16 11.80 -12.04 -14.72
N LEU A 17 11.00 -11.16 -14.11
CA LEU A 17 10.37 -11.43 -12.82
C LEU A 17 9.23 -12.44 -13.00
N LYS A 18 9.16 -13.37 -12.06
CA LYS A 18 8.07 -14.35 -11.98
C LYS A 18 6.83 -13.69 -11.41
N ASP A 19 5.67 -14.26 -11.71
CA ASP A 19 4.38 -13.80 -11.18
C ASP A 19 4.40 -13.71 -9.64
N GLU A 20 4.97 -14.70 -8.95
CA GLU A 20 5.11 -14.70 -7.49
C GLU A 20 5.95 -13.51 -6.96
N GLU A 21 6.96 -13.08 -7.72
CA GLU A 21 7.80 -11.93 -7.35
C GLU A 21 7.06 -10.62 -7.61
N LEU A 22 6.29 -10.55 -8.70
CA LEU A 22 5.41 -9.41 -9.01
C LEU A 22 4.29 -9.26 -7.97
N ASP A 23 3.71 -10.37 -7.50
CA ASP A 23 2.69 -10.38 -6.45
C ASP A 23 3.25 -9.80 -5.15
N VAL A 24 4.44 -10.24 -4.71
CA VAL A 24 5.10 -9.70 -3.52
C VAL A 24 5.41 -8.21 -3.68
N ILE A 25 5.89 -7.77 -4.84
CA ILE A 25 6.14 -6.35 -5.11
C ILE A 25 4.83 -5.55 -5.05
N GLY A 26 3.74 -6.08 -5.62
CA GLY A 26 2.41 -5.49 -5.55
C GLY A 26 1.89 -5.34 -4.11
N GLU A 27 2.08 -6.37 -3.27
CA GLU A 27 1.75 -6.31 -1.85
C GLU A 27 2.57 -5.24 -1.10
N LEU A 28 3.86 -5.13 -1.39
CA LEU A 28 4.73 -4.12 -0.80
C LEU A 28 4.30 -2.69 -1.19
N ILE A 29 3.98 -2.47 -2.46
CA ILE A 29 3.46 -1.18 -2.96
C ILE A 29 2.14 -0.84 -2.25
N SER A 30 1.20 -1.78 -2.17
CA SER A 30 -0.09 -1.62 -1.49
C SER A 30 0.08 -1.24 -0.01
N ASN A 31 0.97 -1.95 0.70
CA ASN A 31 1.28 -1.67 2.10
C ASN A 31 1.89 -0.28 2.29
N MET A 32 2.79 0.15 1.41
CA MET A 32 3.42 1.47 1.50
C MET A 32 2.42 2.61 1.23
N TYR A 33 1.57 2.51 0.20
CA TYR A 33 0.51 3.50 0.01
C TYR A 33 -0.48 3.53 1.17
N GLY A 34 -0.82 2.36 1.74
CA GLY A 34 -1.65 2.26 2.94
C GLY A 34 -1.05 2.98 4.15
N ALA A 35 0.26 2.83 4.36
CA ALA A 35 0.96 3.53 5.43
C ALA A 35 0.96 5.05 5.24
N LEU A 36 1.12 5.55 4.00
CA LEU A 36 1.04 6.99 3.70
C LEU A 36 -0.37 7.55 3.96
N GLU A 37 -1.41 6.81 3.60
CA GLU A 37 -2.80 7.20 3.85
C GLU A 37 -3.08 7.32 5.35
N VAL A 38 -2.73 6.29 6.14
CA VAL A 38 -2.87 6.32 7.60
C VAL A 38 -2.07 7.48 8.19
N HIS A 39 -0.84 7.71 7.72
CA HIS A 39 -0.01 8.81 8.17
C HIS A 39 -0.67 10.18 7.90
N LYS A 40 -1.23 10.38 6.70
CA LYS A 40 -1.93 11.59 6.31
C LYS A 40 -3.17 11.84 7.16
N LEU A 41 -3.96 10.80 7.45
CA LEU A 41 -5.12 10.90 8.34
C LEU A 41 -4.71 11.36 9.75
N VAL A 42 -3.66 10.76 10.30
CA VAL A 42 -3.13 11.13 11.61
C VAL A 42 -2.61 12.58 11.62
N GLN A 43 -1.91 13.01 10.56
CA GLN A 43 -1.44 14.39 10.43
C GLN A 43 -2.60 15.41 10.34
N ASN A 44 -3.72 15.00 9.76
CA ASN A 44 -4.94 15.82 9.65
C ASN A 44 -5.80 15.80 10.94
N GLY A 45 -5.32 15.18 12.02
CA GLY A 45 -5.97 15.18 13.33
C GLY A 45 -6.92 14.02 13.59
N THR A 46 -7.01 13.03 12.69
CA THR A 46 -7.73 11.79 12.97
C THR A 46 -6.98 10.99 14.04
N ASP A 47 -7.71 10.45 15.02
CA ASP A 47 -7.11 9.56 16.01
C ASP A 47 -6.44 8.35 15.33
N LYS A 48 -5.28 7.93 15.83
CA LYS A 48 -4.49 6.85 15.22
C LYS A 48 -5.29 5.54 15.08
N LYS A 49 -6.11 5.19 16.08
CA LYS A 49 -6.94 3.98 16.04
C LYS A 49 -8.02 4.10 14.99
N GLU A 50 -8.62 5.27 14.85
CA GLU A 50 -9.63 5.54 13.84
C GLU A 50 -9.04 5.54 12.42
N ALA A 51 -7.86 6.13 12.23
CA ALA A 51 -7.14 6.11 10.95
C ALA A 51 -6.83 4.67 10.50
N LEU A 52 -6.32 3.84 11.42
CA LEU A 52 -6.06 2.42 11.15
C LEU A 52 -7.35 1.65 10.83
N ASN A 53 -8.43 1.86 11.59
CA ASN A 53 -9.71 1.19 11.35
C ASN A 53 -10.32 1.57 10.00
N THR A 54 -10.22 2.85 9.62
CA THR A 54 -10.71 3.36 8.33
C THR A 54 -9.95 2.70 7.18
N PHE A 55 -8.63 2.62 7.29
CA PHE A 55 -7.79 1.91 6.32
C PHE A 55 -8.15 0.42 6.23
N MET A 56 -8.27 -0.28 7.36
CA MET A 56 -8.60 -1.71 7.38
C MET A 56 -9.97 -2.00 6.77
N LYS A 57 -10.98 -1.15 6.99
CA LYS A 57 -12.29 -1.28 6.34
C LYS A 57 -12.20 -1.17 4.82
N ARG A 58 -11.34 -0.28 4.30
CA ARG A 58 -11.08 -0.15 2.87
C ARG A 58 -10.44 -1.42 2.32
N VAL A 59 -9.38 -1.91 2.98
CA VAL A 59 -8.66 -3.15 2.58
C VAL A 59 -9.59 -4.35 2.55
N LEU A 60 -10.38 -4.56 3.61
CA LEU A 60 -11.33 -5.66 3.68
C LEU A 60 -12.44 -5.54 2.63
N GLY A 61 -12.93 -4.32 2.36
CA GLY A 61 -13.92 -4.08 1.30
C GLY A 61 -13.40 -4.27 -0.13
N SER A 62 -12.08 -4.27 -0.33
CA SER A 62 -11.45 -4.61 -1.61
C SER A 62 -11.16 -6.10 -1.80
N ILE A 63 -11.36 -6.95 -0.78
CA ILE A 63 -11.16 -8.41 -0.86
C ILE A 63 -12.42 -9.14 -1.36
N ASP A 64 -13.62 -8.59 -1.11
CA ASP A 64 -14.91 -9.21 -1.48
C ASP A 64 -15.36 -8.93 -2.94
N LYS A 65 -14.45 -8.52 -3.84
CA LYS A 65 -14.77 -8.20 -5.25
C LYS A 65 -13.88 -8.91 -6.26
#